data_AF-A0A917PQE6-F1
#
_entry.id   AF-A0A917PQE6-F1
#
_cell.length_a   1.000
_cell.length_b   1.000
_cell.length_c   1.000
_cell.angle_alpha   90.00
_cell.angle_beta   90.00
_cell.angle_gamma   90.00
#
_symmetry.space_group_name_H-M   'P 1'
#
loop_
_entity.id
_entity.type
_entity.pdbx_description
1 polymer ?
#
loop_
_entity_poly.entity_id
_entity_poly.type
_entity_poly.pdbx_seq_one_letter_code
_entity_poly.pdbx_strand_id
1 'polypeptide(L)'
;MDYVVQHNMKLTAKNAYISRKHLPIINEQMSVKAKNATSYYSQQQYYPYIHLFFHIALNGKLMMKSGKGKKLHLTVTERWNTFKHLTDTEKYFFLLETFWVDVSWARLLNRHNINIHHILPDVLEKLMDHTRIRARFTS
;
A
#
# COMPACT_ATOMS: atom_id res chain seq x y z
N MET A 1 -12.85 6.52 0.89
CA MET A 1 -11.94 7.03 1.94
C MET A 1 -12.68 7.80 3.03
N ASP A 2 -13.95 8.17 2.83
CA ASP A 2 -14.73 8.94 3.82
C ASP A 2 -14.94 8.21 5.14
N TYR A 3 -14.98 6.86 5.11
CA TYR A 3 -15.02 6.03 6.32
C TYR A 3 -13.86 6.30 7.28
N VAL A 4 -12.65 6.55 6.74
CA VAL A 4 -11.45 6.88 7.52
C VAL A 4 -11.56 8.23 8.21
N VAL A 5 -12.23 9.19 7.55
CA VAL A 5 -12.40 10.55 8.07
C VAL A 5 -13.44 10.56 9.19
N GLN A 6 -14.48 9.75 9.06
CA GLN A 6 -15.59 9.67 10.01
C GLN A 6 -15.28 8.81 11.24
N HIS A 7 -14.36 7.86 11.11
CA HIS A 7 -13.99 6.96 12.21
C HIS A 7 -12.56 7.22 12.63
N ASN A 8 -12.33 7.60 13.90
CA ASN A 8 -11.01 7.76 14.50
C ASN A 8 -10.21 6.44 14.46
N MET A 9 -9.59 6.14 13.31
CA MET A 9 -8.99 4.84 13.04
C MET A 9 -7.71 4.67 13.85
N LYS A 10 -7.77 3.71 14.79
CA LYS A 10 -6.60 3.31 15.57
C LYS A 10 -5.64 2.53 14.68
N LEU A 11 -4.37 2.88 14.79
CA LEU A 11 -3.26 2.17 14.16
C LEU A 11 -2.68 1.13 15.11
N THR A 12 -2.11 0.07 14.55
CA THR A 12 -1.42 -0.99 15.28
C THR A 12 -0.08 -0.50 15.84
N ALA A 13 0.32 -0.93 17.04
CA ALA A 13 1.54 -0.42 17.67
C ALA A 13 2.84 -0.80 16.93
N LYS A 14 2.88 -1.99 16.32
CA LYS A 14 4.11 -2.53 15.69
C LYS A 14 4.46 -1.85 14.37
N ASN A 15 3.50 -1.80 13.44
CA ASN A 15 3.74 -1.28 12.08
C ASN A 15 3.02 0.04 11.81
N ALA A 16 2.23 0.53 12.77
CA ALA A 16 1.36 1.68 12.60
C ALA A 16 0.48 1.58 11.34
N TYR A 17 -0.09 0.40 11.13
CA TYR A 17 -1.07 0.07 10.09
C TYR A 17 -2.50 0.12 10.64
N ILE A 18 -3.50 0.21 9.76
CA ILE A 18 -4.91 0.17 10.10
C ILE A 18 -5.21 -1.09 10.91
N SER A 19 -5.94 -0.92 12.02
CA SER A 19 -6.34 -2.04 12.86
C SER A 19 -7.23 -3.02 12.11
N ARG A 20 -7.03 -4.33 12.35
CA ARG A 20 -7.69 -5.44 11.63
C ARG A 20 -9.20 -5.32 11.61
N LYS A 21 -9.80 -4.81 12.69
CA LYS A 21 -11.25 -4.60 12.82
C LYS A 21 -11.86 -3.71 11.72
N HIS A 22 -11.08 -2.79 11.15
CA HIS A 22 -11.55 -1.87 10.11
C HIS A 22 -11.31 -2.41 8.69
N LEU A 23 -10.41 -3.38 8.51
CA LEU A 23 -10.00 -3.83 7.18
C LEU A 23 -11.14 -4.52 6.40
N PRO A 24 -11.94 -5.44 6.98
CA PRO A 24 -13.07 -6.03 6.27
C PRO A 24 -14.10 -4.98 5.86
N ILE A 25 -14.41 -4.03 6.75
CA ILE A 25 -15.38 -2.96 6.48
C ILE A 25 -14.92 -2.09 5.31
N ILE A 26 -13.65 -1.70 5.29
CA ILE A 26 -13.09 -0.93 4.18
C ILE A 26 -13.10 -1.76 2.89
N ASN A 27 -12.74 -3.04 2.96
CA ASN A 27 -12.73 -3.94 1.81
C ASN A 27 -14.11 -4.08 1.16
N GLU A 28 -15.17 -4.13 1.97
CA GLU A 28 -16.55 -4.20 1.46
C GLU A 28 -16.98 -2.93 0.70
N GLN A 29 -16.39 -1.78 1.03
CA GLN A 29 -16.64 -0.50 0.35
C GLN A 29 -15.81 -0.32 -0.94
N MET A 30 -14.83 -1.20 -1.20
CA MET A 30 -14.00 -1.12 -2.41
C MET A 30 -14.75 -1.69 -3.61
N SER A 31 -14.62 -1.04 -4.77
CA SER A 31 -15.12 -1.58 -6.04
C SER A 31 -14.44 -2.92 -6.40
N VAL A 32 -13.16 -3.07 -6.03
CA VAL A 32 -12.41 -4.32 -6.18
C VAL A 32 -12.05 -4.85 -4.79
N LYS A 33 -12.72 -5.93 -4.39
CA LYS A 33 -12.54 -6.57 -3.08
C LYS A 33 -11.38 -7.56 -3.10
N ALA A 34 -10.59 -7.59 -2.03
CA ALA A 34 -9.59 -8.62 -1.82
C ALA A 34 -10.25 -9.94 -1.41
N LYS A 35 -10.49 -10.85 -2.37
CA LYS A 35 -11.13 -12.15 -2.13
C LYS A 35 -10.34 -13.06 -1.19
N ASN A 36 -9.02 -12.92 -1.17
CA ASN A 36 -8.10 -13.76 -0.40
C ASN A 36 -7.89 -13.26 1.04
N ALA A 37 -8.39 -12.08 1.38
CA ALA A 37 -8.29 -11.46 2.70
C ALA A 37 -9.66 -11.37 3.37
N THR A 38 -10.24 -12.53 3.62
CA THR A 38 -11.61 -12.68 4.15
C THR A 38 -11.68 -12.87 5.65
N SER A 39 -10.54 -12.96 6.35
CA SER A 39 -10.52 -13.24 7.78
C SER A 39 -10.34 -11.98 8.63
N TYR A 40 -11.05 -11.92 9.76
CA TYR A 40 -10.87 -10.89 10.81
C TYR A 40 -9.43 -10.87 11.37
N TYR A 41 -8.65 -11.93 11.11
CA TYR A 41 -7.26 -12.06 11.52
C TYR A 41 -6.26 -11.54 10.47
N SER A 42 -6.70 -11.24 9.25
CA SER A 42 -5.83 -10.79 8.17
C SER A 42 -5.22 -9.43 8.48
N GLN A 43 -3.90 -9.35 8.32
CA GLN A 43 -3.16 -8.09 8.45
C GLN A 43 -3.35 -7.21 7.20
N GLN A 44 -3.09 -5.91 7.32
CA GLN A 44 -3.27 -4.94 6.23
C GLN A 44 -2.57 -5.34 4.92
N GLN A 45 -1.39 -5.96 5.00
CA GLN A 45 -0.61 -6.40 3.84
C GLN A 45 -1.34 -7.42 2.95
N TYR A 46 -2.29 -8.18 3.51
CA TYR A 46 -3.12 -9.12 2.75
C TYR A 46 -4.26 -8.43 1.99
N TYR A 47 -4.54 -7.16 2.28
CA TYR A 47 -5.47 -6.32 1.52
C TYR A 47 -4.68 -5.42 0.57
N PRO A 48 -4.25 -5.90 -0.63
CA PRO A 48 -3.28 -5.20 -1.47
C PRO A 48 -3.71 -3.80 -1.84
N TYR A 49 -4.99 -3.59 -2.19
CA TYR A 49 -5.50 -2.27 -2.55
C TYR A 49 -5.57 -1.32 -1.36
N ILE A 50 -6.06 -1.79 -0.20
CA ILE A 50 -6.10 -0.99 1.04
C ILE A 50 -4.67 -0.61 1.45
N HIS A 51 -3.75 -1.57 1.38
CA HIS A 51 -2.35 -1.37 1.71
C HIS A 51 -1.68 -0.36 0.79
N LEU A 52 -1.91 -0.47 -0.51
CA LEU A 52 -1.44 0.48 -1.52
C LEU A 52 -1.97 1.89 -1.24
N PHE A 53 -3.28 2.06 -1.13
CA PHE A 53 -3.88 3.38 -0.90
C PHE A 53 -3.49 3.97 0.44
N PHE A 54 -3.27 3.16 1.47
CA PHE A 54 -2.72 3.62 2.74
C PHE A 54 -1.33 4.24 2.57
N HIS A 55 -0.45 3.58 1.81
CA HIS A 55 0.88 4.11 1.53
C HIS A 55 0.83 5.36 0.65
N ILE A 56 -0.02 5.40 -0.38
CA ILE A 56 -0.21 6.60 -1.21
C ILE A 56 -0.73 7.76 -0.35
N ALA A 57 -1.76 7.55 0.46
CA ALA A 57 -2.33 8.60 1.29
C ALA A 57 -1.32 9.19 2.29
N LEU A 58 -0.43 8.36 2.85
CA LEU A 58 0.63 8.83 3.75
C LEU A 58 1.73 9.60 3.01
N ASN A 59 2.24 9.06 1.89
CA ASN A 59 3.35 9.69 1.17
C ASN A 59 2.89 10.97 0.44
N GLY A 60 1.67 10.97 -0.11
CA GLY A 60 1.04 12.15 -0.69
C GLY A 60 0.59 13.20 0.35
N LYS A 61 0.86 12.95 1.63
CA LYS A 61 0.49 13.82 2.77
C LYS A 61 -1.02 14.11 2.85
N LEU A 62 -1.86 13.23 2.32
CA LEU A 62 -3.32 13.30 2.46
C LEU A 62 -3.77 12.92 3.87
N MET A 63 -3.02 12.01 4.48
CA MET A 63 -3.24 11.57 5.85
C MET A 63 -1.90 11.54 6.59
N MET A 64 -1.97 11.70 7.90
CA MET A 64 -0.81 11.58 8.77
C MET A 64 -1.12 10.70 9.97
N LYS A 65 -0.07 10.12 10.54
CA LYS A 65 -0.15 9.37 11.80
C LYS A 65 -0.01 10.36 12.94
N SER A 66 -0.99 10.43 13.82
CA SER A 66 -1.02 11.30 14.98
C SER A 66 -1.15 10.51 16.28
N GLY A 67 -0.75 11.11 17.41
CA GLY A 67 -0.75 10.46 18.72
C GLY A 67 0.61 9.93 19.17
N LYS A 68 0.69 9.41 20.40
CA LYS A 68 1.92 8.96 21.05
C LYS A 68 1.82 7.50 21.52
N GLY A 69 2.91 6.75 21.39
CA GLY A 69 3.03 5.39 21.89
C GLY A 69 1.97 4.44 21.32
N LYS A 70 1.21 3.75 22.20
CA LYS A 70 0.18 2.78 21.81
C LYS A 70 -1.12 3.40 21.29
N LYS A 71 -1.25 4.74 21.31
CA LYS A 71 -2.43 5.48 20.86
C LYS A 71 -2.13 6.22 19.55
N LEU A 72 -1.70 5.48 18.54
CA LEU A 72 -1.53 6.02 17.19
C LEU A 72 -2.86 6.00 16.45
N HIS A 73 -3.18 7.10 15.78
CA HIS A 73 -4.39 7.30 15.01
C HIS A 73 -4.04 7.81 13.62
N LEU A 74 -4.93 7.56 12.66
CA LEU A 74 -4.83 8.16 11.33
C LEU A 74 -5.72 9.40 11.30
N THR A 75 -5.15 10.54 10.90
CA THR A 75 -5.87 11.81 10.79
C THR A 75 -5.67 12.39 9.40
N VAL A 76 -6.73 12.98 8.85
CA VAL A 76 -6.66 13.73 7.60
C VAL A 76 -5.85 15.02 7.78
N THR A 77 -5.19 15.45 6.72
CA THR A 77 -4.49 16.74 6.68
C THR A 77 -5.33 17.78 5.95
N GLU A 78 -4.90 19.04 5.96
CA GLU A 78 -5.51 20.08 5.12
C GLU A 78 -5.48 19.72 3.62
N ARG A 79 -4.40 19.06 3.17
CA ARG A 79 -4.23 18.62 1.77
C ARG A 79 -5.30 17.63 1.33
N TRP A 80 -5.90 16.88 2.25
CA TRP A 80 -7.07 16.04 1.96
C TRP A 80 -8.25 16.86 1.43
N ASN A 81 -8.49 18.05 2.00
CA ASN A 81 -9.57 18.91 1.54
C ASN A 81 -9.28 19.43 0.13
N THR A 82 -8.06 19.88 -0.14
CA THR A 82 -7.64 20.27 -1.50
C THR A 82 -7.83 19.13 -2.49
N PHE A 83 -7.37 17.93 -2.14
CA PHE A 83 -7.51 16.74 -2.98
C PHE A 83 -8.97 16.41 -3.31
N LYS A 84 -9.90 16.58 -2.38
CA LYS A 84 -11.33 16.34 -2.63
C LYS A 84 -11.92 17.27 -3.70
N HIS A 85 -11.42 18.51 -3.79
CA HIS A 85 -11.90 19.52 -4.73
C HIS A 85 -11.31 19.38 -6.14
N LEU A 86 -10.29 18.53 -6.31
CA LEU A 86 -9.74 18.20 -7.62
C LEU A 86 -10.76 17.44 -8.47
N THR A 87 -10.67 17.62 -9.79
CA THR A 87 -11.36 16.79 -10.78
C THR A 87 -10.87 15.35 -10.73
N ASP A 88 -11.64 14.41 -11.30
CA ASP A 88 -11.24 12.99 -11.31
C ASP A 88 -9.93 12.75 -12.05
N THR A 89 -9.67 13.52 -13.12
CA THR A 89 -8.41 13.49 -13.88
C THR A 89 -7.24 13.95 -13.02
N GLU A 90 -7.38 15.08 -12.31
CA GLU A 90 -6.34 15.59 -11.42
C GLU A 90 -6.09 14.66 -10.24
N LYS A 91 -7.16 14.09 -9.66
CA LYS A 91 -7.04 13.06 -8.61
C LYS A 91 -6.25 11.86 -9.11
N TYR A 92 -6.53 11.40 -10.33
CA TYR A 92 -5.82 10.29 -10.94
C TYR A 92 -4.32 10.59 -11.10
N PHE A 93 -3.97 11.73 -11.71
CA PHE A 93 -2.57 12.12 -11.88
C PHE A 93 -1.85 12.31 -10.55
N PHE A 94 -2.50 12.94 -9.56
CA PHE A 94 -1.95 13.08 -8.22
C PHE A 94 -1.62 11.72 -7.58
N LEU A 95 -2.55 10.76 -7.64
CA LEU A 95 -2.34 9.43 -7.07
C LEU A 95 -1.24 8.67 -7.82
N LEU A 96 -1.18 8.82 -9.15
CA LEU A 96 -0.18 8.18 -10.00
C LEU A 96 1.22 8.75 -9.75
N GLU A 97 1.35 10.07 -9.68
CA GLU A 97 2.60 10.76 -9.34
C GLU A 97 3.08 10.32 -7.95
N THR A 98 2.19 10.38 -6.95
CA THR A 98 2.52 9.95 -5.59
C THR A 98 2.97 8.49 -5.58
N PHE A 99 2.29 7.62 -6.33
CA PHE A 99 2.64 6.20 -6.43
C PHE A 99 4.01 5.98 -7.07
N TRP A 100 4.33 6.69 -8.14
CA TRP A 100 5.55 6.47 -8.90
C TRP A 100 6.77 7.12 -8.26
N VAL A 101 6.60 8.32 -7.71
CA VAL A 101 7.70 9.17 -7.24
C VAL A 101 7.85 9.11 -5.72
N ASP A 102 6.75 9.23 -4.97
CA ASP A 102 6.82 9.44 -3.51
C ASP A 102 6.70 8.15 -2.69
N VAL A 103 6.09 7.09 -3.24
CA VAL A 103 5.90 5.85 -2.49
C VAL A 103 7.23 5.11 -2.34
N SER A 104 7.65 4.91 -1.09
CA SER A 104 8.74 3.99 -0.76
C SER A 104 8.34 2.54 -1.02
N TRP A 105 8.79 1.99 -2.16
CA TRP A 105 8.56 0.61 -2.57
C TRP A 105 9.04 -0.42 -1.55
N ALA A 106 10.17 -0.16 -0.88
CA ALA A 106 10.68 -1.03 0.18
C ALA A 106 9.67 -1.17 1.33
N ARG A 107 9.03 -0.06 1.74
CA ARG A 107 8.01 -0.05 2.80
C ARG A 107 6.69 -0.64 2.32
N LEU A 108 6.31 -0.38 1.07
CA LEU A 108 5.10 -0.94 0.45
C LEU A 108 5.18 -2.47 0.40
N LEU A 109 6.30 -3.02 -0.07
CA LEU A 109 6.52 -4.46 -0.22
C LEU A 109 6.93 -5.15 1.09
N ASN A 110 6.98 -4.41 2.21
CA ASN A 110 7.49 -4.89 3.51
C ASN A 110 8.88 -5.54 3.40
N ARG A 111 9.70 -5.09 2.45
CA ARG A 111 11.05 -5.58 2.20
C ARG A 111 12.01 -4.83 3.12
N HIS A 112 11.93 -5.09 4.41
CA HIS A 112 12.88 -4.52 5.37
C HIS A 112 14.22 -5.25 5.40
N ASN A 113 14.31 -6.42 4.78
CA ASN A 113 15.55 -7.19 4.75
C ASN A 113 15.44 -8.32 3.71
N ILE A 114 15.35 -7.98 2.41
CA ILE A 114 15.79 -8.99 1.45
C ILE A 114 17.29 -8.78 1.32
N ASN A 115 18.01 -9.52 2.15
CA ASN A 115 19.42 -9.78 1.99
C ASN A 115 19.63 -10.00 0.48
N ILE A 116 20.42 -9.15 -0.17
CA ILE A 116 20.63 -9.20 -1.63
C ILE A 116 21.02 -10.62 -2.07
N HIS A 117 21.67 -11.38 -1.17
CA HIS A 117 21.97 -12.80 -1.27
C HIS A 117 20.80 -13.74 -1.61
N HIS A 118 19.55 -13.40 -1.28
CA HIS A 118 18.37 -14.23 -1.61
C HIS A 118 17.67 -13.81 -2.90
N ILE A 119 17.86 -12.57 -3.38
CA ILE A 119 17.28 -12.11 -4.65
C ILE A 119 18.17 -12.52 -5.82
N LEU A 120 19.48 -12.51 -5.61
CA LEU A 120 20.45 -12.78 -6.67
C LEU A 120 20.22 -14.16 -7.34
N PRO A 121 19.99 -15.26 -6.60
CA PRO A 121 19.75 -16.56 -7.20
C PRO A 121 18.49 -16.58 -8.07
N ASP A 122 17.37 -16.10 -7.54
CA ASP A 122 16.08 -16.10 -8.26
C ASP A 122 16.10 -15.20 -9.50
N VAL A 123 16.78 -14.06 -9.43
CA VAL A 123 16.93 -13.14 -10.57
C VAL A 123 17.89 -13.72 -11.60
N LEU A 124 19.00 -14.32 -11.18
CA LEU A 124 19.96 -14.97 -12.09
C LEU A 124 19.33 -16.18 -12.76
N GLU A 125 18.59 -17.01 -12.04
CA GLU A 125 17.84 -18.14 -12.60
C GLU A 125 16.91 -17.66 -13.71
N LYS A 126 16.12 -16.61 -13.44
CA LYS A 126 15.16 -16.08 -14.41
C LYS A 126 15.85 -15.45 -15.62
N LEU A 127 16.98 -14.77 -15.45
CA LEU A 127 17.78 -14.20 -16.54
C LEU A 127 18.49 -15.27 -17.38
N MET A 128 18.98 -16.33 -16.74
CA MET A 128 19.60 -17.49 -17.41
C MET A 128 18.57 -18.30 -18.20
N ASP A 129 17.35 -18.43 -17.68
CA ASP A 129 16.27 -19.13 -18.38
C ASP A 129 15.84 -18.36 -19.64
N HIS A 130 15.78 -17.02 -19.56
CA HIS A 130 15.52 -16.18 -20.72
C HIS A 130 16.64 -16.22 -21.79
N THR A 131 17.90 -16.42 -21.40
CA THR A 131 19.01 -16.57 -22.36
C THR A 131 19.00 -17.94 -23.06
N ARG A 132 18.59 -19.00 -22.34
CA ARG A 132 18.40 -20.34 -22.93
C ARG A 132 17.25 -20.41 -23.93
N ILE A 133 16.18 -19.66 -23.71
CA ILE A 133 15.07 -19.56 -24.67
C ILE A 133 15.55 -18.86 -25.95
N ARG A 134 16.32 -17.78 -25.86
CA ARG A 134 16.84 -17.08 -27.05
C ARG A 134 17.82 -17.91 -27.88
N ALA A 135 18.65 -18.75 -27.25
CA ALA A 135 19.60 -19.61 -27.97
C ALA A 135 18.95 -20.79 -28.72
N ARG A 136 17.69 -21.13 -28.45
CA ARG A 136 16.95 -22.21 -29.13
C ARG A 136 16.17 -21.77 -30.37
N PHE A 137 16.10 -20.45 -30.63
CA PHE A 137 15.38 -19.89 -31.79
C PHE A 137 16.32 -19.40 -32.91
N THR A 138 17.63 -19.66 -32.80
CA THR A 138 18.65 -19.28 -33.80
C THR A 138 19.40 -20.48 -34.38
N SER A 139 18.82 -21.69 -34.31
CA SER A 139 19.38 -22.93 -34.87
C SER A 139 18.48 -23.48 -35.95
#